data_AF-A0A936UNF9-F1
#
_entry.id   AF-A0A936UNF9-F1
#
_cell.length_a   1.000
_cell.length_b   1.000
_cell.length_c   1.000
_cell.angle_alpha   90.00
_cell.angle_beta   90.00
_cell.angle_gamma   90.00
#
_symmetry.space_group_name_H-M   'P 1'
#
loop_
_entity.id
_entity.type
_entity.pdbx_description
1 polymer ?
#
loop_
_entity_poly.entity_id
_entity_poly.type
_entity_poly.pdbx_seq_one_letter_code
_entity_poly.pdbx_strand_id
1 'polypeptide(L)'
;MNENNSNFNNEVTENRFIYLTNNTNTINGYFFKLNDSTGRKDAVVTRGNGEMEIYINSNGSIGSLRQSFLINGKILSVGQFSNDTYEDAAVLSNSGDTVKIYKGFANGKLDTVPYRHNVNNPYNLCLAQFKQLHCAICNS
;
A
#
# COMPACT_ATOMS: atom_id res chain seq x y z
N MET A 1 4.76 34.13 29.53
CA MET A 1 3.75 33.75 28.52
C MET A 1 4.26 32.46 27.89
N ASN A 2 3.55 31.37 28.17
CA ASN A 2 3.95 30.00 27.84
C ASN A 2 3.11 29.58 26.64
N GLU A 3 3.67 29.63 25.43
CA GLU A 3 2.99 29.09 24.27
C GLU A 3 3.28 27.58 24.20
N ASN A 4 2.21 26.81 24.40
CA ASN A 4 2.17 25.37 24.26
C ASN A 4 2.62 24.97 22.85
N ASN A 5 3.87 24.53 22.75
CA ASN A 5 4.41 23.89 21.56
C ASN A 5 3.91 22.42 21.47
N SER A 6 2.59 22.23 21.42
CA SER A 6 1.94 20.92 21.50
C SER A 6 1.23 20.49 20.22
N ASN A 7 1.63 21.03 19.05
CA ASN A 7 0.97 20.71 17.77
C ASN A 7 1.92 20.18 16.68
N PHE A 8 3.07 19.62 17.05
CA PHE A 8 3.90 18.83 16.13
C PHE A 8 3.66 17.31 16.21
N ASN A 9 2.54 16.88 16.80
CA ASN A 9 2.22 15.46 17.03
C ASN A 9 0.98 14.94 16.28
N ASN A 10 0.45 15.66 15.29
CA ASN A 10 -0.64 15.13 14.47
C ASN A 10 -0.17 14.89 13.04
N GLU A 11 -0.06 13.59 12.75
CA GLU A 11 -0.01 12.99 11.41
C GLU A 11 1.29 13.11 10.61
N VAL A 12 2.37 12.54 11.16
CA VAL A 12 3.28 11.77 10.29
C VAL A 12 2.54 10.47 9.95
N THR A 13 1.72 10.50 8.89
CA THR A 13 1.00 9.33 8.39
C THR A 13 1.99 8.24 8.00
N GLU A 14 2.17 7.29 8.91
CA GLU A 14 2.56 5.88 8.78
C GLU A 14 2.98 5.38 7.40
N ASN A 15 4.17 5.78 6.93
CA ASN A 15 4.93 5.03 5.94
C ASN A 15 6.27 4.60 6.55
N ARG A 16 6.21 3.68 7.54
CA ARG A 16 7.40 2.99 8.06
C ARG A 16 7.82 1.92 7.04
N PHE A 17 8.61 2.34 6.04
CA PHE A 17 9.26 1.44 5.10
C PHE A 17 10.33 0.61 5.81
N ILE A 18 10.20 -0.73 5.77
CA ILE A 18 11.32 -1.62 6.07
C ILE A 18 12.04 -1.88 4.74
N TYR A 19 13.20 -1.24 4.53
CA TYR A 19 14.13 -1.62 3.48
C TYR A 19 15.07 -2.70 4.02
N LEU A 20 14.91 -3.94 3.56
CA LEU A 20 15.91 -4.99 3.78
C LEU A 20 16.50 -5.35 2.42
N THR A 21 17.70 -4.84 2.14
CA THR A 21 18.45 -5.17 0.94
C THR A 21 19.55 -6.16 1.31
N ASN A 22 19.37 -7.43 0.93
CA ASN A 22 20.50 -8.36 0.83
C ASN A 22 20.76 -8.55 -0.67
N ASN A 23 21.63 -7.71 -1.23
CA ASN A 23 22.35 -7.73 -2.52
C ASN A 23 21.70 -8.23 -3.83
N THR A 24 20.46 -8.73 -3.88
CA THR A 24 19.76 -9.10 -5.14
C THR A 24 18.23 -8.99 -5.09
N ASN A 25 17.61 -8.86 -3.92
CA ASN A 25 16.15 -8.78 -3.79
C ASN A 25 15.77 -7.53 -3.01
N THR A 26 15.32 -6.47 -3.71
CA THR A 26 14.71 -5.33 -3.03
C THR A 26 13.39 -5.79 -2.43
N ILE A 27 13.23 -5.58 -1.13
CA ILE A 27 12.01 -5.87 -0.40
C ILE A 27 11.43 -4.54 0.05
N ASN A 28 10.22 -4.20 -0.44
CA ASN A 28 9.46 -3.06 0.06
C ASN A 28 8.38 -3.59 1.01
N GLY A 29 8.41 -3.16 2.27
CA GLY A 29 7.41 -3.51 3.28
C GLY A 29 6.40 -2.37 3.51
N TYR A 30 5.13 -2.74 3.63
CA TYR A 30 3.99 -1.86 3.89
C TYR A 30 3.11 -2.46 4.99
N PHE A 31 2.30 -1.63 5.63
CA PHE A 31 1.32 -2.08 6.62
C PHE A 31 -0.09 -1.70 6.18
N PHE A 32 -0.97 -2.69 6.07
CA PHE A 32 -2.32 -2.55 5.54
C PHE A 32 -3.38 -2.94 6.58
N LYS A 33 -4.55 -2.33 6.57
CA LYS A 33 -5.75 -2.84 7.25
C LYS A 33 -6.53 -3.80 6.34
N LEU A 34 -6.04 -5.05 6.22
CA LEU A 34 -6.70 -6.10 5.41
C LEU A 34 -7.59 -7.04 6.22
N ASN A 35 -7.31 -7.23 7.51
CA ASN A 35 -8.12 -8.02 8.43
C ASN A 35 -8.71 -7.12 9.53
N ASP A 36 -10.04 -6.94 9.54
CA ASP A 36 -10.68 -6.04 10.51
C ASP A 36 -10.93 -6.63 11.88
N SER A 37 -10.95 -7.97 11.98
CA SER A 37 -11.32 -8.68 13.20
C SER A 37 -10.44 -8.32 14.40
N THR A 38 -9.23 -7.80 14.16
CA THR A 38 -8.27 -7.41 15.20
C THR A 38 -8.05 -5.89 15.29
N GLY A 39 -8.53 -5.11 14.31
CA GLY A 39 -8.20 -3.69 14.17
C GLY A 39 -6.72 -3.39 13.93
N ARG A 40 -5.88 -4.40 13.71
CA ARG A 40 -4.42 -4.26 13.52
C ARG A 40 -4.08 -4.23 12.03
N LYS A 41 -2.99 -3.54 11.70
CA LYS A 41 -2.42 -3.60 10.35
C LYS A 41 -1.60 -4.88 10.15
N ASP A 42 -1.78 -5.50 9.00
CA ASP A 42 -1.08 -6.65 8.44
C ASP A 42 0.17 -6.20 7.67
N ALA A 43 1.18 -7.05 7.57
CA ALA A 43 2.38 -6.74 6.80
C ALA A 43 2.22 -7.21 5.35
N VAL A 44 2.46 -6.30 4.40
CA VAL A 44 2.47 -6.60 2.97
C VAL A 44 3.84 -6.30 2.42
N VAL A 45 4.41 -7.25 1.70
CA VAL A 45 5.79 -7.21 1.23
C VAL A 45 5.80 -7.38 -0.27
N THR A 46 6.52 -6.53 -0.99
CA THR A 46 6.82 -6.75 -2.42
C THR A 46 8.28 -7.15 -2.58
N ARG A 47 8.52 -8.30 -3.21
CA ARG A 47 9.84 -8.85 -3.52
C ARG A 47 10.37 -8.32 -4.85
N GLY A 48 11.69 -8.42 -5.06
CA GLY A 48 12.37 -7.96 -6.27
C GLY A 48 11.89 -8.64 -7.56
N ASN A 49 11.34 -9.86 -7.47
CA ASN A 49 10.70 -10.59 -8.58
C ASN A 49 9.28 -10.09 -8.91
N GLY A 50 8.76 -9.07 -8.22
CA GLY A 50 7.40 -8.55 -8.42
C GLY A 50 6.30 -9.40 -7.78
N GLU A 51 6.67 -10.29 -6.86
CA GLU A 51 5.74 -11.03 -6.01
C GLU A 51 5.33 -10.19 -4.80
N MET A 52 4.03 -10.16 -4.50
CA MET A 52 3.47 -9.56 -3.30
C MET A 52 3.09 -10.67 -2.33
N GLU A 53 3.54 -10.54 -1.07
CA GLU A 53 3.26 -11.43 0.03
C GLU A 53 2.51 -10.70 1.14
N ILE A 54 1.51 -11.34 1.73
CA ILE A 54 0.70 -10.79 2.83
C ILE A 54 0.87 -11.67 4.06
N TYR A 55 1.24 -11.06 5.18
CA TYR A 55 1.42 -11.70 6.47
C TYR A 55 0.48 -11.09 7.51
N ILE A 56 -0.31 -11.92 8.19
CA ILE A 56 -1.39 -11.44 9.06
C ILE A 56 -0.89 -11.15 10.46
N ASN A 57 -1.27 -9.99 10.98
CA ASN A 57 -1.05 -9.60 12.36
C ASN A 57 -2.30 -9.90 13.20
N SER A 58 -2.45 -11.16 13.62
CA SER A 58 -3.59 -11.57 14.42
C SER A 58 -3.46 -11.15 15.89
N ASN A 59 -2.26 -11.29 16.49
CA ASN A 59 -2.05 -11.16 17.94
C ASN A 59 -0.92 -10.19 18.34
N GLY A 60 -0.63 -9.18 17.52
CA GLY A 60 0.47 -8.24 17.78
C GLY A 60 1.84 -8.77 17.34
N SER A 61 1.87 -9.91 16.66
CA SER A 61 3.04 -10.47 16.00
C SER A 61 2.69 -10.76 14.54
N ILE A 62 3.66 -10.56 13.63
CA ILE A 62 3.51 -10.91 12.23
C ILE A 62 3.48 -12.44 12.13
N GLY A 63 2.32 -12.97 11.75
CA GLY A 63 2.05 -14.39 11.64
C GLY A 63 2.54 -15.00 10.33
N SER A 64 1.96 -16.15 9.96
CA SER A 64 2.29 -16.86 8.73
C SER A 64 1.84 -16.11 7.47
N LEU A 65 2.48 -16.46 6.35
CA LEU A 65 2.08 -16.04 5.01
C LEU A 65 0.61 -16.43 4.76
N ARG A 66 -0.21 -15.46 4.40
CA ARG A 66 -1.64 -15.61 4.11
C ARG A 66 -1.93 -15.67 2.62
N GLN A 67 -1.20 -14.91 1.83
CA GLN A 67 -1.38 -14.83 0.39
C GLN A 67 -0.06 -14.45 -0.28
N SER A 68 0.23 -15.06 -1.42
CA SER A 68 1.31 -14.62 -2.32
C SER A 68 0.83 -14.66 -3.76
N PHE A 69 1.17 -13.64 -4.56
CA PHE A 69 0.88 -13.60 -6.00
C PHE A 69 1.74 -12.57 -6.73
N LEU A 70 1.90 -12.76 -8.04
CA LEU A 70 2.63 -11.82 -8.90
C LEU A 70 1.81 -10.56 -9.17
N ILE A 71 2.42 -9.40 -8.92
CA ILE A 71 1.86 -8.09 -9.26
C ILE A 71 2.57 -7.43 -10.43
N ASN A 72 3.77 -7.89 -10.81
CA ASN A 72 4.58 -7.38 -11.92
C ASN A 72 4.67 -5.85 -11.90
N GLY A 73 5.04 -5.32 -10.74
CA GLY A 73 4.99 -3.90 -10.43
C GLY A 73 5.48 -3.60 -9.02
N LYS A 74 5.34 -2.33 -8.63
CA LYS A 74 5.65 -1.84 -7.29
C LYS A 74 4.41 -1.20 -6.68
N ILE A 75 4.15 -1.48 -5.41
CA ILE A 75 3.15 -0.73 -4.64
C ILE A 75 3.60 0.73 -4.60
N LEU A 76 2.68 1.64 -4.88
CA LEU A 76 2.92 3.09 -4.80
C LEU A 76 2.32 3.68 -3.54
N SER A 77 1.12 3.24 -3.17
CA SER A 77 0.52 3.57 -1.88
C SER A 77 -0.67 2.64 -1.58
N VAL A 78 -1.12 2.75 -0.34
CA VAL A 78 -2.13 1.93 0.32
C VAL A 78 -3.25 2.86 0.75
N GLY A 79 -4.50 2.46 0.56
CA GLY A 79 -5.63 3.29 0.97
C GLY A 79 -6.97 2.75 0.49
N GLN A 80 -8.05 3.42 0.83
CA GLN A 80 -9.40 3.06 0.39
C GLN A 80 -9.63 3.58 -1.04
N PHE A 81 -9.32 2.76 -2.06
CA PHE A 81 -9.53 3.09 -3.47
C PHE A 81 -10.87 2.56 -4.01
N SER A 82 -11.46 1.61 -3.30
CA SER A 82 -12.77 1.03 -3.57
C SER A 82 -13.84 1.60 -2.62
N ASN A 83 -15.10 1.29 -2.90
CA ASN A 83 -16.24 1.82 -2.13
C ASN A 83 -16.51 1.04 -0.83
N ASP A 84 -15.45 0.57 -0.16
CA ASP A 84 -15.53 -0.05 1.16
C ASP A 84 -14.49 0.52 2.13
N THR A 85 -14.45 -0.03 3.34
CA THR A 85 -13.61 0.49 4.42
C THR A 85 -12.25 -0.20 4.53
N TYR A 86 -11.96 -1.19 3.68
CA TYR A 86 -10.72 -1.94 3.73
C TYR A 86 -9.67 -1.27 2.86
N GLU A 87 -8.40 -1.41 3.25
CA GLU A 87 -7.32 -0.82 2.47
C GLU A 87 -7.01 -1.68 1.24
N ASP A 88 -6.85 -1.01 0.12
CA ASP A 88 -6.49 -1.53 -1.20
C ASP A 88 -5.02 -1.20 -1.51
N ALA A 89 -4.41 -1.94 -2.43
CA ALA A 89 -3.08 -1.61 -2.96
C ALA A 89 -3.19 -0.93 -4.32
N ALA A 90 -2.57 0.23 -4.49
CA ALA A 90 -2.27 0.73 -5.82
C ALA A 90 -0.85 0.36 -6.24
N VAL A 91 -0.73 -0.22 -7.42
CA VAL A 91 0.52 -0.75 -7.97
C VAL A 91 0.77 -0.14 -9.33
N LEU A 92 1.99 0.36 -9.55
CA LEU A 92 2.47 0.71 -10.89
C LEU A 92 3.08 -0.51 -11.54
N SER A 93 2.73 -0.79 -12.79
CA SER A 93 3.38 -1.84 -13.57
C SER A 93 4.88 -1.57 -13.72
N ASN A 94 5.67 -2.63 -13.94
CA ASN A 94 7.09 -2.48 -14.23
C ASN A 94 7.38 -1.63 -15.48
N SER A 95 6.44 -1.58 -16.44
CA SER A 95 6.55 -0.71 -17.61
C SER A 95 6.29 0.76 -17.29
N GLY A 96 5.67 1.08 -16.15
CA GLY A 96 5.23 2.43 -15.80
C GLY A 96 3.86 2.81 -16.37
N ASP A 97 3.36 2.12 -17.40
CA ASP A 97 2.19 2.60 -18.16
C ASP A 97 0.83 2.23 -17.58
N THR A 98 0.78 1.39 -16.54
CA THR A 98 -0.49 0.90 -16.00
C THR A 98 -0.51 1.02 -14.48
N VAL A 99 -1.55 1.67 -13.96
CA VAL A 99 -1.92 1.60 -12.54
C VAL A 99 -2.89 0.45 -12.35
N LYS A 100 -2.62 -0.38 -11.34
CA LYS A 100 -3.44 -1.52 -10.93
C LYS A 100 -3.93 -1.28 -9.51
N ILE A 101 -5.23 -1.43 -9.29
CA ILE A 101 -5.82 -1.39 -7.94
C ILE A 101 -6.21 -2.81 -7.54
N TYR A 102 -5.54 -3.36 -6.53
CA TYR A 102 -5.85 -4.65 -5.93
C TYR A 102 -6.72 -4.41 -4.70
N LYS A 103 -7.94 -4.94 -4.72
CA LYS A 103 -8.97 -4.65 -3.72
C LYS A 103 -8.80 -5.48 -2.44
N GLY A 104 -8.97 -4.90 -1.25
CA GLY A 104 -9.04 -5.62 0.03
C GLY A 104 -10.38 -6.32 0.27
N PHE A 105 -10.36 -7.49 0.94
CA PHE A 105 -11.56 -8.30 1.20
C PHE A 105 -11.92 -8.49 2.67
N ALA A 106 -11.38 -7.68 3.59
CA ALA A 106 -11.62 -7.80 5.05
C ALA A 106 -11.10 -9.07 5.74
N ASN A 107 -10.66 -10.06 4.98
CA ASN A 107 -10.27 -11.38 5.47
C ASN A 107 -8.76 -11.59 5.43
N GLY A 108 -8.00 -10.49 5.38
CA GLY A 108 -6.54 -10.52 5.26
C GLY A 108 -6.04 -10.86 3.85
N LYS A 109 -6.87 -10.71 2.82
CA LYS A 109 -6.49 -10.96 1.42
C LYS A 109 -6.80 -9.75 0.55
N LEU A 110 -6.09 -9.70 -0.58
CA LEU A 110 -6.37 -8.86 -1.73
C LEU A 110 -6.99 -9.71 -2.85
N ASP A 111 -7.81 -9.07 -3.69
CA ASP A 111 -8.15 -9.58 -5.01
C ASP A 111 -6.87 -9.81 -5.81
N THR A 112 -6.76 -10.90 -6.55
CA THR A 112 -5.62 -11.16 -7.45
C THR A 112 -5.86 -10.62 -8.86
N VAL A 113 -7.10 -10.19 -9.16
CA VAL A 113 -7.49 -9.57 -10.41
C VAL A 113 -7.72 -8.07 -10.17
N PRO A 114 -6.74 -7.20 -10.49
CA PRO A 114 -6.87 -5.79 -10.20
C PRO A 114 -7.75 -5.07 -11.23
N TYR A 115 -8.37 -3.97 -10.81
CA TYR A 115 -8.80 -2.94 -11.75
C TYR A 115 -7.57 -2.31 -12.40
N ARG A 116 -7.61 -2.07 -13.71
CA ARG A 116 -6.47 -1.57 -14.48
C ARG A 116 -6.82 -0.26 -15.17
N HIS A 117 -5.95 0.71 -15.06
CA HIS A 117 -6.03 1.97 -15.79
C HIS A 117 -4.72 2.23 -16.52
N ASN A 118 -4.80 2.41 -17.84
CA ASN A 118 -3.65 2.78 -18.65
C ASN A 118 -3.41 4.28 -18.50
N VAL A 119 -2.22 4.63 -18.05
CA VAL A 119 -1.80 5.99 -17.74
C VAL A 119 -0.72 6.52 -18.69
N ASN A 120 -0.25 5.68 -19.64
CA ASN A 120 0.69 6.02 -20.72
C ASN A 120 1.84 6.94 -20.29
N ASN A 121 2.91 6.35 -19.76
CA ASN A 121 4.11 7.05 -19.29
C ASN A 121 3.85 8.17 -18.25
N PRO A 122 3.23 7.85 -17.10
CA PRO A 122 3.00 8.80 -16.03
C PRO A 122 4.34 9.21 -15.41
N TYR A 123 4.71 10.49 -15.54
CA TYR A 123 5.90 10.99 -14.86
C TYR A 123 5.71 11.07 -13.34
N ASN A 124 4.46 11.15 -12.86
CA ASN A 124 4.12 11.18 -11.44
C ASN A 124 2.75 10.51 -11.21
N LEU A 125 2.66 9.58 -10.24
CA LEU A 125 1.38 9.11 -9.71
C LEU A 125 1.26 9.56 -8.25
N CYS A 126 0.17 10.25 -7.93
CA CYS A 126 -0.18 10.61 -6.57
C CYS A 126 -1.49 9.93 -6.19
N LEU A 127 -1.57 9.37 -4.98
CA LEU A 127 -2.78 8.78 -4.43
C LEU A 127 -3.34 9.74 -3.37
N ALA A 128 -4.61 10.12 -3.52
CA ALA A 128 -5.31 10.98 -2.57
C ALA A 128 -6.67 10.37 -2.19
N GLN A 129 -6.97 10.36 -0.90
CA GLN A 129 -8.30 10.09 -0.34
C GLN A 129 -9.03 11.44 -0.28
N PHE A 130 -10.19 11.57 -0.94
CA PHE A 130 -10.89 12.86 -1.10
C PHE A 130 -11.55 13.40 0.19
N LYS A 131 -10.75 13.70 1.22
CA LYS A 131 -11.18 14.56 2.35
C LYS A 131 -10.17 15.65 2.73
N GLN A 132 -8.89 15.54 2.36
CA GLN A 132 -7.94 16.66 2.43
C GLN A 132 -6.91 16.53 1.30
N LEU A 133 -6.72 17.63 0.57
CA LEU A 133 -5.95 17.71 -0.67
C LEU A 133 -4.49 17.32 -0.44
N HIS A 134 -3.92 16.46 -1.30
CA HIS A 134 -2.57 16.61 -1.85
C HIS A 134 -2.45 15.86 -3.21
N CYS A 135 -2.41 16.66 -4.29
CA CYS A 135 -1.98 16.41 -5.67
C CYS A 135 -2.82 15.54 -6.65
N ALA A 136 -2.75 15.97 -7.92
CA ALA A 136 -3.50 15.50 -9.09
C ALA A 136 -2.55 14.82 -10.11
N ILE A 137 -3.09 13.89 -10.91
CA ILE A 137 -2.42 13.33 -12.08
C ILE A 137 -2.45 14.40 -13.19
N CYS A 138 -1.29 14.78 -13.70
CA CYS A 138 -1.17 15.70 -14.83
C CYS A 138 -0.55 14.94 -16.00
N ASN A 139 -1.34 14.76 -17.06
CA ASN A 139 -0.84 14.37 -18.37
C ASN A 139 -0.53 15.65 -19.14
N SER A 140 0.60 15.67 -19.88
CA SER A 140 0.90 16.75 -20.83
C SER A 140 -0.06 16.72 -22.02
#